data_AF-A0A1V9EH24-F1
#
_entry.id   AF-A0A1V9EH24-F1
#
_cell.length_a   1.000
_cell.length_b   1.000
_cell.length_c   1.000
_cell.angle_alpha   90.00
_cell.angle_beta   90.00
_cell.angle_gamma   90.00
#
_symmetry.space_group_name_H-M   'P 1'
#
loop_
_entity.id
_entity.type
_entity.pdbx_description
1 polymer ?
#
loop_
_entity_poly.entity_id
_entity_poly.type
_entity_poly.pdbx_seq_one_letter_code
_entity_poly.pdbx_strand_id
1 'polypeptide(L)'
;MKPAKKKPAEHPIASFLKSNLGYYTNPFGVQSDLLEDGAFNITAHYPGILLDTGYVIEICIEDSTIEEFSKLSGITTVEQLHFASPHLLLDLYHQGAAFLSVLYDNGECCWELVFRKKEGRIHVKDEDEDLSWVARKKLEKPADFINYITNYSKKH
;
A
#
# COMPACT_ATOMS: atom_id res chain seq x y z
N MET A 1 11.86 -45.79 10.04
CA MET A 1 11.10 -44.78 9.28
C MET A 1 11.90 -43.49 9.26
N LYS A 2 12.29 -42.97 8.09
CA LYS A 2 12.80 -41.60 7.98
C LYS A 2 11.62 -40.64 8.11
N PRO A 3 11.71 -39.53 8.85
CA PRO A 3 10.66 -38.54 8.87
C PRO A 3 10.57 -37.92 7.47
N ALA A 4 9.38 -37.95 6.87
CA ALA A 4 9.10 -37.16 5.69
C ALA A 4 9.33 -35.69 6.08
N LYS A 5 10.39 -35.07 5.55
CA LYS A 5 10.52 -33.62 5.53
C LYS A 5 9.37 -33.09 4.67
N LYS A 6 8.20 -32.87 5.26
CA LYS A 6 7.15 -32.07 4.64
C LYS A 6 7.80 -30.70 4.45
N LYS A 7 8.15 -30.36 3.20
CA LYS A 7 8.42 -28.98 2.85
C LYS A 7 7.21 -28.16 3.32
N PRO A 8 7.39 -26.95 3.87
CA PRO A 8 6.27 -26.05 4.09
C PRO A 8 5.45 -26.03 2.80
N ALA A 9 4.14 -26.27 2.90
CA ALA A 9 3.28 -26.11 1.74
C ALA A 9 3.44 -24.65 1.30
N GLU A 10 3.88 -24.43 0.06
CA GLU A 10 3.99 -23.07 -0.48
C GLU A 10 2.62 -22.39 -0.40
N HIS A 11 2.57 -21.15 0.08
CA HIS A 11 1.32 -20.42 0.27
C HIS A 11 0.57 -20.31 -1.07
N PRO A 12 -0.74 -20.62 -1.15
CA PRO A 12 -1.48 -20.63 -2.43
C PRO A 12 -1.39 -19.32 -3.21
N ILE A 13 -1.45 -18.18 -2.51
CA ILE A 13 -1.24 -16.84 -3.10
C ILE A 13 0.16 -16.71 -3.70
N ALA A 14 1.21 -17.21 -3.03
CA ALA A 14 2.58 -17.14 -3.53
C ALA A 14 2.72 -17.95 -4.83
N SER A 15 2.20 -19.18 -4.85
CA SER A 15 2.24 -20.03 -6.04
C SER A 15 1.45 -19.41 -7.19
N PHE A 16 0.29 -18.81 -6.91
CA PHE A 16 -0.49 -18.09 -7.90
C PHE A 16 0.27 -16.89 -8.48
N LEU A 17 0.85 -16.02 -7.66
CA LEU A 17 1.61 -14.86 -8.12
C LEU A 17 2.84 -15.28 -8.94
N LYS A 18 3.59 -16.29 -8.49
CA LYS A 18 4.72 -16.85 -9.26
C LYS A 18 4.30 -17.34 -10.65
N SER A 19 3.11 -17.94 -10.76
CA SER A 19 2.58 -18.36 -12.06
C SER A 19 2.15 -17.20 -12.98
N ASN A 20 2.02 -15.99 -12.42
CA ASN A 20 1.70 -14.74 -13.12
C ASN A 20 2.88 -13.76 -13.13
N LEU A 21 4.12 -14.28 -13.24
CA LEU A 21 5.35 -13.46 -13.29
C LEU A 21 5.58 -12.60 -12.03
N GLY A 22 4.99 -12.96 -10.89
CA GLY A 22 5.07 -12.21 -9.65
C GLY A 22 4.05 -11.07 -9.54
N TYR A 23 3.19 -10.86 -10.53
CA TYR A 23 2.29 -9.70 -10.59
C TYR A 23 0.84 -10.12 -10.81
N TYR A 24 -0.10 -9.46 -10.14
CA TYR A 24 -1.53 -9.64 -10.40
C TYR A 24 -2.35 -8.39 -10.06
N THR A 25 -3.18 -7.93 -11.00
CA THR A 25 -4.20 -6.90 -10.75
C THR A 25 -5.59 -7.50 -10.87
N ASN A 26 -6.39 -7.32 -9.84
CA ASN A 26 -7.74 -7.85 -9.78
C ASN A 26 -8.78 -6.92 -10.46
N PRO A 27 -10.03 -7.36 -10.64
CA PRO A 27 -11.06 -6.56 -11.32
C PRO A 27 -11.42 -5.22 -10.64
N PHE A 28 -11.03 -5.03 -9.38
CA PHE A 28 -11.25 -3.80 -8.61
C PHE A 28 -10.06 -2.84 -8.68
N GLY A 29 -9.03 -3.15 -9.48
CA GLY A 29 -7.83 -2.33 -9.62
C GLY A 29 -6.89 -2.40 -8.43
N VAL A 30 -6.97 -3.47 -7.63
CA VAL A 30 -5.98 -3.76 -6.58
C VAL A 30 -4.86 -4.59 -7.21
N GLN A 31 -3.63 -4.08 -7.12
CA GLN A 31 -2.43 -4.72 -7.60
C GLN A 31 -1.74 -5.47 -6.46
N SER A 32 -1.22 -6.66 -6.74
CA SER A 32 -0.45 -7.49 -5.82
C SER A 32 0.83 -7.94 -6.50
N ASP A 33 1.96 -7.70 -5.83
CA ASP A 33 3.29 -8.00 -6.30
C ASP A 33 3.99 -8.96 -5.34
N LEU A 34 4.68 -9.95 -5.87
CA LEU A 34 5.59 -10.83 -5.16
C LEU A 34 6.98 -10.71 -5.80
N LEU A 35 7.87 -10.03 -5.09
CA LEU A 35 9.24 -9.77 -5.52
C LEU A 35 10.09 -11.05 -5.43
N GLU A 36 11.25 -11.04 -6.10
CA GLU A 36 12.16 -12.19 -6.17
C GLU A 36 12.73 -12.59 -4.80
N ASP A 37 12.88 -11.63 -3.90
CA ASP A 37 13.34 -11.83 -2.51
C ASP A 37 12.23 -12.34 -1.57
N GLY A 38 11.00 -12.46 -2.07
CA GLY A 38 9.83 -12.92 -1.33
C GLY A 38 9.02 -11.81 -0.66
N ALA A 39 9.38 -10.53 -0.84
CA ALA A 39 8.57 -9.41 -0.40
C ALA A 39 7.25 -9.36 -1.18
N PHE A 40 6.17 -9.05 -0.47
CA PHE A 40 4.82 -8.97 -0.96
C PHE A 40 4.29 -7.54 -0.78
N ASN A 41 3.84 -6.96 -1.88
CA ASN A 41 3.24 -5.63 -1.90
C ASN A 41 1.79 -5.74 -2.39
N ILE A 42 0.92 -4.91 -1.85
CA ILE A 42 -0.44 -4.75 -2.36
C ILE A 42 -0.82 -3.27 -2.34
N THR A 43 -1.26 -2.78 -3.49
CA THR A 43 -1.48 -1.36 -3.75
C THR A 43 -2.79 -1.14 -4.48
N ALA A 44 -3.49 -0.06 -4.16
CA ALA A 44 -4.66 0.37 -4.90
C ALA A 44 -4.82 1.88 -4.86
N HIS A 45 -5.37 2.47 -5.91
CA HIS A 45 -5.77 3.88 -5.88
C HIS A 45 -6.85 4.13 -4.83
N TYR A 46 -6.81 5.31 -4.21
CA TYR A 46 -7.82 5.75 -3.27
C TYR A 46 -9.21 5.76 -3.94
N PRO A 47 -10.23 5.09 -3.36
CA PRO A 47 -11.52 4.92 -4.03
C PRO A 47 -12.35 6.21 -4.09
N GLY A 48 -13.13 6.36 -5.16
CA GLY A 48 -14.23 7.33 -5.22
C GLY A 48 -13.83 8.79 -5.38
N ILE A 49 -12.60 9.07 -5.83
CA ILE A 49 -12.12 10.43 -6.07
C ILE A 49 -11.70 10.63 -7.53
N LEU A 50 -11.97 11.82 -8.04
CA LEU A 50 -11.36 12.34 -9.26
C LEU A 50 -10.24 13.27 -8.81
N LEU A 51 -9.00 12.93 -9.18
CA LEU A 51 -7.82 13.73 -8.89
C LEU A 51 -7.54 14.68 -10.04
N ASP A 52 -7.05 15.88 -9.72
CA ASP A 52 -6.49 16.78 -10.73
C ASP A 52 -5.25 16.15 -11.36
N THR A 53 -4.94 16.55 -12.59
CA THR A 53 -3.73 16.09 -13.29
C THR A 53 -2.50 16.33 -12.41
N GLY A 54 -1.68 15.29 -12.28
CA GLY A 54 -0.43 15.34 -11.50
C GLY A 54 -0.55 14.82 -10.08
N TYR A 55 -1.74 14.51 -9.57
CA TYR A 55 -1.89 13.88 -8.26
C TYR A 55 -2.23 12.41 -8.37
N VAL A 56 -1.58 11.61 -7.52
CA VAL A 56 -1.94 10.21 -7.26
C VAL A 56 -2.06 10.01 -5.76
N ILE A 57 -3.07 9.26 -5.33
CA ILE A 57 -3.17 8.77 -3.95
C ILE A 57 -3.36 7.27 -4.02
N GLU A 58 -2.43 6.54 -3.43
CA GLU A 58 -2.43 5.10 -3.34
C GLU A 58 -2.47 4.65 -1.89
N ILE A 59 -3.11 3.51 -1.67
CA ILE A 59 -3.16 2.82 -0.39
C ILE A 59 -2.26 1.61 -0.52
N CYS A 60 -1.22 1.53 0.29
CA CYS A 60 -0.14 0.56 0.12
C CYS A 60 0.08 -0.25 1.40
N ILE A 61 0.39 -1.53 1.19
CA ILE A 61 1.12 -2.37 2.14
C ILE A 61 2.33 -2.88 1.36
N GLU A 62 3.52 -2.48 1.80
CA GLU A 62 4.78 -2.80 1.12
C GLU A 62 5.75 -3.50 2.07
N ASP A 63 6.74 -4.18 1.48
CA ASP A 63 7.82 -4.89 2.17
C ASP A 63 7.32 -5.88 3.24
N SER A 64 6.16 -6.48 2.99
CA SER A 64 5.56 -7.47 3.89
C SER A 64 5.80 -8.90 3.38
N THR A 65 5.49 -9.90 4.18
CA THR A 65 5.34 -11.28 3.70
C THR A 65 3.87 -11.57 3.41
N ILE A 66 3.59 -12.59 2.59
CA ILE A 66 2.21 -13.04 2.36
C ILE A 66 1.54 -13.47 3.68
N GLU A 67 2.30 -14.08 4.59
CA GLU A 67 1.81 -14.48 5.91
C GLU A 67 1.39 -13.28 6.77
N GLU A 68 2.21 -12.22 6.78
CA GLU A 68 1.89 -10.97 7.49
C GLU A 68 0.69 -10.27 6.87
N PHE A 69 0.65 -10.13 5.55
CA PHE A 69 -0.51 -9.61 4.84
C PHE A 69 -1.77 -10.40 5.16
N SER A 70 -1.69 -11.74 5.14
CA SER A 70 -2.82 -12.62 5.42
C SER A 70 -3.32 -12.44 6.86
N LYS A 71 -2.41 -12.24 7.82
CA LYS A 71 -2.75 -11.96 9.22
C LYS A 71 -3.43 -10.60 9.39
N LEU A 72 -2.99 -9.58 8.65
CA LEU A 72 -3.55 -8.22 8.71
C LEU A 72 -4.91 -8.12 8.03
N SER A 73 -5.04 -8.70 6.83
CA SER A 73 -6.22 -8.56 5.96
C SER A 73 -7.28 -9.65 6.15
N GLY A 74 -6.90 -10.81 6.69
CA GLY A 74 -7.73 -12.02 6.71
C GLY A 74 -7.83 -12.75 5.36
N ILE A 75 -7.15 -12.26 4.31
CA ILE A 75 -7.09 -12.89 3.00
C ILE A 75 -6.07 -14.03 3.06
N THR A 76 -6.54 -15.26 2.88
CA THR A 76 -5.69 -16.47 2.96
C THR A 76 -5.74 -17.31 1.67
N THR A 77 -6.61 -16.94 0.74
CA THR A 77 -6.86 -17.68 -0.51
C THR A 77 -6.76 -16.78 -1.74
N VAL A 78 -6.51 -17.38 -2.90
CA VAL A 78 -6.48 -16.68 -4.19
C VAL A 78 -7.86 -16.08 -4.53
N GLU A 79 -8.94 -16.79 -4.20
CA GLU A 79 -10.30 -16.29 -4.41
C GLU A 79 -10.55 -15.01 -3.58
N GLN A 80 -10.13 -14.98 -2.32
CA GLN A 80 -10.25 -13.78 -1.51
C GLN A 80 -9.39 -12.63 -2.05
N LEU A 81 -8.19 -12.92 -2.58
CA LEU A 81 -7.34 -11.91 -3.23
C LEU A 81 -8.02 -11.33 -4.48
N HIS A 82 -8.72 -12.16 -5.25
CA HIS A 82 -9.50 -11.74 -6.43
C HIS A 82 -10.60 -10.73 -6.07
N PHE A 83 -11.14 -10.81 -4.84
CA PHE A 83 -12.16 -9.91 -4.31
C PHE A 83 -11.63 -8.83 -3.37
N ALA A 84 -10.31 -8.71 -3.20
CA ALA A 84 -9.71 -7.59 -2.48
C ALA A 84 -10.15 -6.28 -3.15
N SER A 85 -10.50 -5.26 -2.36
CA SER A 85 -10.99 -3.99 -2.89
C SER A 85 -10.21 -2.81 -2.30
N PRO A 86 -10.17 -1.65 -2.97
CA PRO A 86 -9.53 -0.47 -2.39
C PRO A 86 -10.11 -0.07 -1.02
N HIS A 87 -11.41 -0.34 -0.79
CA HIS A 87 -12.05 -0.08 0.50
C HIS A 87 -11.49 -0.94 1.64
N LEU A 88 -11.17 -2.22 1.37
CA LEU A 88 -10.51 -3.08 2.35
C LEU A 88 -9.14 -2.52 2.75
N LEU A 89 -8.36 -2.07 1.77
CA LEU A 89 -7.05 -1.47 2.01
C LEU A 89 -7.19 -0.16 2.79
N LEU A 90 -8.23 0.63 2.50
CA LEU A 90 -8.51 1.87 3.24
C LEU A 90 -8.87 1.61 4.71
N ASP A 91 -9.62 0.54 4.99
CA ASP A 91 -9.90 0.09 6.36
C ASP A 91 -8.60 -0.30 7.08
N LEU A 92 -7.69 -1.01 6.39
CA LEU A 92 -6.36 -1.34 6.93
C LEU A 92 -5.51 -0.09 7.19
N TYR A 93 -5.60 0.93 6.34
CA TYR A 93 -4.97 2.23 6.59
C TYR A 93 -5.54 2.88 7.86
N HIS A 94 -6.86 2.86 8.03
CA HIS A 94 -7.50 3.40 9.23
C HIS A 94 -7.11 2.68 10.53
N GLN A 95 -6.77 1.40 10.42
CA GLN A 95 -6.22 0.59 11.52
C GLN A 95 -4.71 0.77 11.74
N GLY A 96 -4.00 1.47 10.85
CA GLY A 96 -2.55 1.67 10.89
C GLY A 96 -1.73 0.53 10.30
N ALA A 97 -2.38 -0.44 9.65
CA ALA A 97 -1.76 -1.58 8.99
C ALA A 97 -1.26 -1.27 7.56
N ALA A 98 -1.90 -0.31 6.88
CA ALA A 98 -1.47 0.23 5.60
C ALA A 98 -1.05 1.70 5.73
N PHE A 99 -0.45 2.25 4.68
CA PHE A 99 -0.15 3.68 4.54
C PHE A 99 -0.78 4.25 3.27
N LEU A 100 -0.86 5.58 3.19
CA LEU A 100 -1.17 6.26 1.94
C LEU A 100 0.14 6.78 1.34
N SER A 101 0.45 6.44 0.10
CA SER A 101 1.41 7.19 -0.70
C SER A 101 0.66 8.27 -1.48
N VAL A 102 1.18 9.50 -1.44
CA VAL A 102 0.62 10.62 -2.19
C VAL A 102 1.72 11.20 -3.04
N LEU A 103 1.51 11.14 -4.34
CA LEU A 103 2.39 11.70 -5.35
C LEU A 103 1.84 13.04 -5.84
N TYR A 104 2.72 13.99 -6.06
CA TYR A 104 2.47 15.19 -6.82
C TYR A 104 3.56 15.38 -7.87
N ASP A 105 3.18 15.27 -9.14
CA ASP A 105 4.04 15.46 -10.31
C ASP A 105 3.45 16.55 -11.20
N ASN A 106 4.19 17.63 -11.42
CA ASN A 106 3.79 18.72 -12.31
C ASN A 106 4.61 18.78 -13.61
N GLY A 107 5.41 17.75 -13.89
CA GLY A 107 6.32 17.65 -15.04
C GLY A 107 7.67 18.35 -14.86
N GLU A 108 7.79 19.29 -13.91
CA GLU A 108 9.06 19.93 -13.56
C GLU A 108 9.70 19.30 -12.34
N CYS A 109 8.88 18.87 -11.38
CA CYS A 109 9.27 18.27 -10.12
C CYS A 109 8.25 17.20 -9.73
N CYS A 110 8.74 16.19 -9.02
CA CYS A 110 7.96 15.11 -8.48
C CYS A 110 8.21 15.04 -6.97
N TRP A 111 7.15 14.94 -6.18
CA TRP A 111 7.22 14.77 -4.73
C TRP A 111 6.34 13.60 -4.32
N GLU A 112 6.88 12.76 -3.45
CA GLU A 112 6.13 11.67 -2.81
C GLU A 112 6.16 11.83 -1.29
N LEU A 113 4.98 11.76 -0.67
CA LEU A 113 4.86 11.71 0.78
C LEU A 113 4.06 10.49 1.21
N VAL A 114 4.62 9.75 2.17
CA VAL A 114 4.00 8.60 2.80
C VAL A 114 3.31 9.01 4.10
N PHE A 115 2.04 8.65 4.26
CA PHE A 115 1.22 8.95 5.43
C PHE A 115 0.79 7.67 6.13
N ARG A 116 1.26 7.46 7.36
CA ARG A 116 0.93 6.27 8.17
C ARG A 116 0.26 6.65 9.47
N LYS A 117 -0.81 5.95 9.84
CA LYS A 117 -1.43 6.10 11.18
C LYS A 117 -0.67 5.26 12.21
N LYS A 118 -0.21 5.90 13.28
CA LYS A 118 0.43 5.26 14.43
C LYS A 118 0.02 5.99 15.71
N GLU A 119 -0.41 5.24 16.73
CA GLU A 119 -0.77 5.81 18.06
C GLU A 119 -1.82 6.94 17.97
N GLY A 120 -2.77 6.82 17.04
CA GLY A 120 -3.81 7.83 16.81
C GLY A 120 -3.34 9.10 16.10
N ARG A 121 -2.09 9.15 15.63
CA ARG A 121 -1.50 10.28 14.90
C ARG A 121 -1.10 9.87 13.49
N ILE A 122 -1.00 10.84 12.59
CA ILE A 122 -0.49 10.62 11.24
C ILE A 122 0.99 11.00 11.23
N HIS A 123 1.83 10.01 10.96
CA HIS A 123 3.24 10.20 10.66
C HIS A 123 3.38 10.39 9.15
N VAL A 124 4.16 11.39 8.77
CA VAL A 124 4.51 11.71 7.39
C VAL A 124 5.97 11.38 7.19
N LYS A 125 6.29 10.74 6.08
CA LYS A 125 7.66 10.51 5.63
C LYS A 125 7.82 11.03 4.21
N ASP A 126 8.91 11.72 3.97
CA ASP A 126 9.47 11.99 2.65
C ASP A 126 10.51 10.89 2.41
N GLU A 127 10.22 9.99 1.46
CA GLU A 127 11.08 8.84 1.18
C GLU A 127 12.38 9.27 0.47
N ASP A 128 12.32 10.30 -0.36
CA ASP A 128 13.47 10.80 -1.13
C ASP A 128 14.51 11.47 -0.23
N GLU A 129 14.04 12.24 0.76
CA GLU A 129 14.90 12.99 1.69
C GLU A 129 15.18 12.23 3.01
N ASP A 130 14.61 11.03 3.19
CA ASP A 130 14.63 10.23 4.43
C ASP A 130 14.23 11.05 5.69
N LEU A 131 13.24 11.95 5.53
CA LEU A 131 12.72 12.81 6.59
C LEU A 131 11.39 12.29 7.11
N SER A 132 11.22 12.23 8.44
CA SER A 132 9.94 11.82 9.05
C SER A 132 9.50 12.74 10.18
N TRP A 133 8.18 12.99 10.26
CA TRP A 133 7.58 13.86 11.27
C TRP A 133 6.11 13.52 11.52
N VAL A 134 5.52 14.13 12.56
CA VAL A 134 4.08 13.99 12.84
C VAL A 134 3.33 15.14 12.18
N ALA A 135 2.27 14.81 11.42
CA ALA A 135 1.39 15.79 10.83
C ALA A 135 0.74 16.64 11.94
N ARG A 136 0.92 17.96 11.87
CA ARG A 136 0.34 18.90 12.85
C ARG A 136 -1.15 19.17 12.63
N LYS A 137 -1.63 18.93 11.40
CA LYS A 137 -3.02 19.09 11.00
C LYS A 137 -3.72 17.75 11.03
N LYS A 138 -5.02 17.77 11.33
CA LYS A 138 -5.89 16.62 11.14
C LYS A 138 -6.05 16.38 9.63
N LEU A 139 -5.77 15.17 9.15
CA LEU A 139 -5.98 14.76 7.76
C LEU A 139 -6.97 13.60 7.77
N GLU A 140 -8.11 13.76 7.10
CA GLU A 140 -9.20 12.77 7.13
C GLU A 140 -9.68 12.39 5.75
N LYS A 141 -9.73 13.35 4.83
CA LYS A 141 -10.23 13.16 3.46
C LYS A 141 -9.12 13.37 2.43
N PRO A 142 -9.24 12.82 1.21
CA PRO A 142 -8.26 12.98 0.13
C PRO A 142 -7.76 14.41 -0.09
N ALA A 143 -8.67 15.38 -0.06
CA ALA A 143 -8.32 16.80 -0.22
C ALA A 143 -7.34 17.31 0.84
N ASP A 144 -7.33 16.75 2.06
CA ASP A 144 -6.40 17.17 3.11
C ASP A 144 -4.97 16.74 2.77
N PHE A 145 -4.81 15.53 2.22
CA PHE A 145 -3.51 14.98 1.81
C PHE A 145 -2.95 15.70 0.58
N ILE A 146 -3.80 15.96 -0.42
CA ILE A 146 -3.45 16.77 -1.61
C ILE A 146 -2.98 18.15 -1.18
N ASN A 147 -3.76 18.83 -0.34
CA ASN A 147 -3.37 20.14 0.18
C ASN A 147 -2.08 20.07 1.00
N TYR A 148 -1.83 18.95 1.69
CA TYR A 148 -0.61 18.77 2.47
C TYR A 148 0.62 18.74 1.57
N ILE A 149 0.66 17.84 0.59
CA ILE A 149 1.80 17.71 -0.32
C ILE A 149 2.00 18.97 -1.17
N THR A 150 0.91 19.61 -1.60
CA THR A 150 0.98 20.87 -2.36
C THR A 150 1.59 22.02 -1.55
N ASN A 151 1.38 22.03 -0.24
CA ASN A 151 1.99 23.04 0.63
C ASN A 151 3.43 22.68 1.00
N TYR A 152 3.75 21.39 1.00
CA TYR A 152 5.11 20.90 1.18
C TYR A 152 5.98 21.27 -0.03
N SER A 153 5.55 20.92 -1.25
CA SER A 153 6.26 21.20 -2.51
C SER A 153 6.45 22.68 -2.84
N LYS A 154 5.75 23.60 -2.17
CA LYS A 154 5.98 25.05 -2.33
C LYS A 154 7.08 25.59 -1.44
N LYS A 155 7.54 24.81 -0.46
CA LYS A 155 8.53 25.21 0.55
C LYS A 155 9.89 24.57 0.34
N HIS A 156 9.93 23.56 -0.53
CA HIS A 156 11.08 22.75 -0.90
C HIS A 156 11.22 22.86 -2.42
#